data_AF-A0A916CLH7-F1
#
_entry.id   AF-A0A916CLH7-F1
#
_cell.length_a   1.000
_cell.length_b   1.000
_cell.length_c   1.000
_cell.angle_alpha   90.00
_cell.angle_beta   90.00
_cell.angle_gamma   90.00
#
_symmetry.space_group_name_H-M   'P 1'
#
loop_
_entity.id
_entity.type
_entity.pdbx_description
1 polymer ?
#
loop_
_entity_poly.entity_id
_entity_poly.type
_entity_poly.pdbx_seq_one_letter_code
_entity_poly.pdbx_strand_id
1 'polypeptide(L)'
;MSELEIRRVRFSKEADNWLRVLKARTGITPNLLCRIGFCLSLSEPGIPSEDRYDDESDRDINRYTLLGEYDTVFVALLRQRLANDGIDPDAELEGPFRAHLHRGVILLASRMKHLSDLAEFVHRPPTLV
;
A
#
# COMPACT_ATOMS: atom_id res chain seq x y z
N MET A 1 -5.08 -21.98 3.26
CA MET A 1 -4.75 -20.55 3.18
C MET A 1 -3.25 -20.45 3.00
N SER A 2 -2.80 -19.91 1.86
CA SER A 2 -1.38 -19.60 1.68
C SER A 2 -0.94 -18.51 2.67
N GLU A 3 0.34 -18.42 3.03
CA GLU A 3 0.84 -17.29 3.79
C GLU A 3 1.51 -16.30 2.86
N LEU A 4 1.44 -15.01 3.19
CA LEU A 4 2.30 -14.03 2.55
C LEU A 4 3.72 -14.31 3.06
N GLU A 5 4.68 -14.66 2.20
CA GLU A 5 6.03 -15.04 2.63
C GLU A 5 7.05 -13.88 2.52
N ILE A 6 6.68 -12.80 1.84
CA ILE A 6 7.52 -11.62 1.65
C ILE A 6 8.06 -11.10 3.00
N ARG A 7 9.40 -11.03 3.10
CA ARG A 7 10.09 -10.53 4.29
C ARG A 7 10.44 -9.06 4.19
N ARG A 8 10.61 -8.58 2.96
CA ARG A 8 11.20 -7.29 2.63
C ARG A 8 10.54 -6.77 1.36
N VAL A 9 10.10 -5.52 1.40
CA VAL A 9 9.49 -4.85 0.26
C VAL A 9 10.49 -3.86 -0.30
N ARG A 10 10.93 -4.09 -1.53
CA ARG A 10 11.65 -3.11 -2.32
C ARG A 10 10.64 -2.22 -3.05
N PHE A 11 10.93 -0.93 -3.04
CA PHE A 11 10.10 0.06 -3.73
C PHE A 11 10.73 0.46 -5.07
N SER A 12 9.90 0.90 -6.01
CA SER A 12 10.37 1.56 -7.22
C SER A 12 11.03 2.90 -6.90
N LYS A 13 11.87 3.39 -7.82
CA LYS A 13 12.51 4.72 -7.67
C LYS A 13 11.48 5.84 -7.50
N GLU A 14 10.38 5.76 -8.24
CA GLU A 14 9.28 6.71 -8.15
C GLU A 14 8.63 6.69 -6.75
N ALA A 15 8.25 5.51 -6.27
CA ALA A 15 7.60 5.37 -4.96
C ALA A 15 8.53 5.83 -3.82
N ASP A 16 9.81 5.48 -3.87
CA ASP A 16 10.81 5.94 -2.90
C ASP A 16 10.93 7.47 -2.89
N ASN A 17 10.98 8.11 -4.06
CA ASN A 17 11.01 9.57 -4.13
C ASN A 17 9.77 10.21 -3.52
N TRP A 18 8.58 9.67 -3.80
CA TRP A 18 7.34 10.15 -3.20
C TRP A 18 7.30 9.95 -1.69
N LEU A 19 7.81 8.84 -1.16
CA LEU A 19 7.92 8.61 0.27
C LEU A 19 8.84 9.65 0.95
N ARG A 20 9.97 10.01 0.32
CA ARG A 20 10.84 11.09 0.82
C ARG A 20 10.11 12.44 0.85
N VAL A 21 9.42 12.79 -0.23
CA VAL A 21 8.67 14.04 -0.36
C VAL A 21 7.54 14.12 0.67
N LEU A 22 6.74 13.06 0.79
CA LEU A 22 5.63 12.99 1.74
C LEU A 22 6.13 13.08 3.18
N LYS A 23 7.22 12.39 3.52
CA LYS A 23 7.86 12.50 4.83
C LYS A 23 8.27 13.95 5.13
N ALA A 24 8.92 14.63 4.18
CA ALA A 24 9.36 16.01 4.35
C ALA A 24 8.18 16.98 4.56
N ARG A 25 7.06 16.77 3.87
CA ARG A 25 5.87 17.64 3.94
C ARG A 25 5.00 17.42 5.17
N THR A 26 4.90 16.17 5.62
CA THR A 26 3.92 15.77 6.64
C THR A 26 4.54 15.37 7.98
N GLY A 27 5.85 15.09 8.00
CA GLY A 27 6.53 14.51 9.16
C GLY A 27 6.24 13.02 9.38
N ILE A 28 5.32 12.41 8.62
CA ILE A 28 4.94 11.00 8.77
C ILE A 28 6.06 10.09 8.26
N THR A 29 6.36 9.03 9.00
CA THR A 29 7.39 8.06 8.62
C THR A 29 6.97 7.24 7.39
N PRO A 30 7.93 6.79 6.56
CA PRO A 30 7.62 6.01 5.36
C PRO A 30 6.74 4.77 5.63
N ASN A 31 6.96 4.05 6.73
CA ASN A 31 6.17 2.85 7.04
C ASN A 31 4.70 3.19 7.27
N LEU A 32 4.41 4.29 7.98
CA LEU A 32 3.03 4.75 8.19
C LEU A 32 2.41 5.27 6.89
N LEU A 33 3.16 6.00 6.07
CA LEU A 33 2.71 6.44 4.75
C LEU A 33 2.35 5.24 3.86
N CYS A 34 3.15 4.18 3.88
CA CYS A 34 2.85 2.95 3.16
C CYS A 34 1.58 2.27 3.67
N ARG A 35 1.34 2.21 5.00
CA ARG A 35 0.08 1.67 5.55
C ARG A 35 -1.14 2.47 5.10
N ILE A 36 -1.08 3.79 5.19
CA ILE A 36 -2.16 4.69 4.75
C ILE A 36 -2.40 4.53 3.25
N GLY A 37 -1.33 4.58 2.45
CA GLY A 37 -1.38 4.39 1.00
C GLY A 37 -1.95 3.02 0.62
N PHE A 38 -1.58 1.97 1.34
CA PHE A 38 -2.10 0.62 1.11
C PHE A 38 -3.61 0.57 1.33
N CYS A 39 -4.12 1.08 2.46
CA CYS A 39 -5.57 1.18 2.70
C CYS A 39 -6.28 2.01 1.61
N LEU A 40 -5.70 3.15 1.24
CA LEU A 40 -6.23 4.00 0.16
C LEU A 40 -6.31 3.20 -1.16
N SER A 41 -5.26 2.46 -1.48
CA SER A 41 -5.20 1.58 -2.64
C SER A 41 -6.28 0.50 -2.58
N LEU A 42 -6.47 -0.19 -1.46
CA LEU A 42 -7.52 -1.20 -1.33
C LEU A 42 -8.94 -0.63 -1.51
N SER A 43 -9.16 0.64 -1.15
CA SER A 43 -10.43 1.33 -1.37
C SER A 43 -10.61 1.87 -2.79
N GLU A 44 -9.53 1.96 -3.58
CA GLU A 44 -9.55 2.52 -4.92
C GLU A 44 -10.07 1.48 -5.93
N PRO A 45 -11.05 1.82 -6.79
CA PRO A 45 -11.52 0.93 -7.85
C PRO A 45 -10.40 0.43 -8.78
N GLY A 46 -10.61 -0.74 -9.36
CA GLY A 46 -9.70 -1.36 -10.32
C GLY A 46 -8.54 -2.11 -9.67
N ILE A 47 -8.02 -3.11 -10.38
CA ILE A 47 -6.90 -3.96 -9.96
C ILE A 47 -5.59 -3.23 -10.31
N PRO A 48 -4.65 -3.05 -9.37
CA PRO A 48 -3.36 -2.44 -9.68
C PRO A 48 -2.52 -3.36 -10.59
N SER A 49 -1.85 -2.78 -11.58
CA SER A 49 -0.96 -3.50 -12.49
C SER A 49 0.34 -3.91 -11.77
N GLU A 50 0.63 -5.21 -11.72
CA GLU A 50 1.82 -5.74 -11.03
C GLU A 50 3.13 -5.48 -11.79
N ASP A 51 3.06 -5.44 -13.11
CA ASP A 51 4.17 -5.23 -14.06
C ASP A 51 4.67 -3.78 -14.11
N ARG A 52 3.97 -2.85 -13.46
CA ARG A 52 4.25 -1.42 -13.55
C ARG A 52 5.41 -0.95 -12.66
N TYR A 53 5.83 -1.76 -11.69
CA TYR A 53 6.71 -1.30 -10.62
C TYR A 53 8.08 -1.98 -10.71
N ASP A 54 9.08 -1.20 -11.13
CA ASP A 54 10.48 -1.62 -11.09
C ASP A 54 10.97 -1.86 -9.65
N ASP A 55 11.91 -2.79 -9.48
CA ASP A 55 12.60 -3.06 -8.21
C ASP A 55 13.97 -2.37 -8.15
N GLU A 56 14.05 -1.16 -8.72
CA GLU A 56 15.34 -0.49 -8.97
C GLU A 56 15.78 0.48 -7.86
N SER A 57 15.01 0.69 -6.78
CA SER A 57 15.46 1.55 -5.68
C SER A 57 16.25 0.77 -4.61
N ASP A 58 17.15 1.49 -3.94
CA ASP A 58 17.85 0.97 -2.75
C ASP A 58 16.96 0.92 -1.51
N ARG A 59 15.73 1.50 -1.55
CA ARG A 59 14.82 1.46 -0.42
C ARG A 59 14.19 0.08 -0.32
N ASP A 60 14.54 -0.59 0.75
CA ASP A 60 13.94 -1.84 1.18
C ASP A 60 13.45 -1.70 2.64
N ILE A 61 12.17 -2.01 2.88
CA ILE A 61 11.57 -2.01 4.20
C ILE A 61 11.21 -3.46 4.60
N ASN A 62 11.70 -3.90 5.76
CA ASN A 62 11.27 -5.17 6.34
C ASN A 62 9.77 -5.15 6.65
N ARG A 63 9.05 -6.21 6.29
CA ARG A 63 7.60 -6.34 6.50
C ARG A 63 7.19 -6.13 7.96
N TYR A 64 7.97 -6.64 8.91
CA TYR A 64 7.73 -6.40 10.34
C TYR A 64 7.74 -4.91 10.67
N THR A 65 8.68 -4.15 10.10
CA THR A 65 8.73 -2.69 10.27
C THR A 65 7.61 -1.99 9.51
N LEU A 66 7.26 -2.52 8.33
CA LEU A 66 6.23 -1.97 7.44
C LEU A 66 4.84 -2.10 8.03
N LEU A 67 4.42 -3.29 8.48
CA LEU A 67 3.07 -3.59 8.93
C LEU A 67 2.94 -3.65 10.47
N GLY A 68 4.02 -3.97 11.18
CA GLY A 68 4.05 -4.02 12.64
C GLY A 68 3.14 -5.11 13.20
N GLU A 69 2.51 -4.83 14.34
CA GLU A 69 1.53 -5.72 14.99
C GLU A 69 0.26 -5.96 14.16
N TYR A 70 -0.03 -5.10 13.18
CA TYR A 70 -1.23 -5.16 12.35
C TYR A 70 -1.05 -6.03 11.09
N ASP A 71 0.06 -6.75 10.98
CA ASP A 71 0.42 -7.56 9.83
C ASP A 71 -0.73 -8.47 9.35
N THR A 72 -1.29 -9.27 10.26
CA THR A 72 -2.42 -10.17 9.98
C THR A 72 -3.65 -9.42 9.45
N VAL A 73 -3.92 -8.22 9.95
CA VAL A 73 -5.05 -7.39 9.51
C VAL A 73 -4.84 -6.92 8.07
N PHE A 74 -3.65 -6.41 7.74
CA PHE A 74 -3.35 -5.96 6.38
C PHE A 74 -3.40 -7.11 5.37
N VAL A 75 -2.92 -8.30 5.73
CA VAL A 75 -3.02 -9.50 4.89
C VAL A 75 -4.48 -9.92 4.71
N ALA A 76 -5.28 -9.90 5.77
CA ALA A 76 -6.72 -10.22 5.67
C ALA A 76 -7.46 -9.24 4.75
N LEU A 77 -7.15 -7.93 4.84
CA LEU A 77 -7.73 -6.92 3.97
C LEU A 77 -7.34 -7.13 2.49
N LEU A 78 -6.08 -7.51 2.22
CA LEU A 78 -5.65 -7.87 0.87
C LEU A 78 -6.43 -9.07 0.33
N ARG A 79 -6.56 -10.13 1.14
CA ARG A 79 -7.31 -11.33 0.76
C ARG A 79 -8.76 -11.02 0.42
N GLN A 80 -9.43 -10.22 1.25
CA GLN A 80 -10.79 -9.79 0.98
C GLN A 80 -10.86 -8.98 -0.32
N ARG A 81 -9.88 -8.11 -0.56
CA ARG A 81 -9.83 -7.32 -1.79
C ARG A 81 -9.66 -8.20 -3.04
N LEU A 82 -8.76 -9.19 -3.00
CA LEU A 82 -8.57 -10.14 -4.10
C LEU A 82 -9.82 -10.95 -4.37
N ALA A 83 -10.49 -11.43 -3.32
CA ALA A 83 -11.76 -12.15 -3.47
C ALA A 83 -12.84 -11.26 -4.14
N ASN A 84 -12.92 -9.98 -3.79
CA ASN A 84 -13.85 -9.04 -4.42
C ASN A 84 -13.50 -8.78 -5.90
N ASP A 85 -12.22 -8.83 -6.25
CA ASP A 85 -11.72 -8.70 -7.62
C ASP A 85 -11.79 -10.02 -8.42
N GLY A 86 -12.30 -11.11 -7.82
CA GLY A 86 -12.40 -12.43 -8.46
C GLY A 86 -11.06 -13.18 -8.60
N ILE A 87 -10.05 -12.76 -7.84
CA ILE A 87 -8.71 -13.37 -7.81
C ILE A 87 -8.65 -14.33 -6.63
N ASP A 88 -8.14 -15.54 -6.85
CA ASP A 88 -7.94 -16.52 -5.78
C ASP A 88 -6.77 -16.08 -4.86
N PRO A 89 -7.04 -15.69 -3.60
CA PRO A 89 -6.01 -15.22 -2.69
C PRO A 89 -5.11 -16.36 -2.18
N ASP A 90 -5.46 -17.62 -2.40
CA ASP A 90 -4.58 -18.75 -2.08
C ASP A 90 -3.57 -19.06 -3.19
N ALA A 91 -3.80 -18.55 -4.40
CA ALA A 91 -2.90 -18.72 -5.54
C ALA A 91 -1.75 -17.70 -5.56
N GLU A 92 -2.03 -16.43 -5.21
CA GLU A 92 -1.03 -15.35 -5.28
C GLU A 92 -1.36 -14.22 -4.29
N LEU A 93 -0.34 -13.74 -3.56
CA LEU A 93 -0.47 -12.64 -2.59
C LEU A 93 0.65 -11.61 -2.72
N GLU A 94 1.85 -12.01 -3.15
CA GLU A 94 3.03 -11.15 -3.13
C GLU A 94 2.97 -10.09 -4.21
N GLY A 95 2.61 -10.48 -5.43
CA GLY A 95 2.39 -9.56 -6.56
C GLY A 95 1.38 -8.47 -6.21
N PRO A 96 0.14 -8.83 -5.84
CA PRO A 96 -0.89 -7.87 -5.44
C PRO A 96 -0.50 -7.02 -4.23
N PHE A 97 0.15 -7.60 -3.22
CA PHE A 97 0.61 -6.84 -2.05
C PHE A 97 1.57 -5.72 -2.46
N ARG A 98 2.56 -6.04 -3.29
CA ARG A 98 3.53 -5.06 -3.82
C ARG A 98 2.84 -4.03 -4.71
N ALA A 99 1.95 -4.46 -5.59
CA ALA A 99 1.23 -3.56 -6.50
C ALA A 99 0.35 -2.55 -5.73
N HIS A 100 -0.38 -3.01 -4.71
CA HIS A 100 -1.19 -2.14 -3.87
C HIS A 100 -0.35 -1.16 -3.05
N LEU A 101 0.81 -1.57 -2.52
CA LEU A 101 1.73 -0.66 -1.82
C LEU A 101 2.22 0.47 -2.73
N HIS A 102 2.67 0.14 -3.93
CA HIS A 102 3.18 1.13 -4.87
C HIS A 102 2.09 2.08 -5.36
N ARG A 103 0.95 1.53 -5.81
CA ARG A 103 -0.21 2.34 -6.18
C ARG A 103 -0.62 3.26 -5.04
N GLY A 104 -0.63 2.73 -3.82
CA GLY A 104 -0.98 3.46 -2.61
C GLY A 104 -0.11 4.68 -2.38
N VAL A 105 1.22 4.55 -2.52
CA VAL A 105 2.15 5.67 -2.39
C VAL A 105 1.89 6.74 -3.45
N ILE A 106 1.66 6.34 -4.71
CA ILE A 106 1.40 7.27 -5.82
C ILE A 106 0.07 8.02 -5.62
N LEU A 107 -0.99 7.30 -5.25
CA LEU A 107 -2.29 7.88 -4.93
C LEU A 107 -2.17 8.88 -3.77
N LEU A 108 -1.48 8.49 -2.71
CA LEU A 108 -1.26 9.32 -1.54
C LEU A 108 -0.48 10.59 -1.90
N ALA A 109 0.57 10.49 -2.70
CA ALA A 109 1.35 11.64 -3.18
C ALA A 109 0.52 12.61 -4.05
N SER A 110 -0.41 12.07 -4.84
CA SER A 110 -1.31 12.90 -5.65
C SER A 110 -2.32 13.67 -4.78
N ARG A 111 -2.84 13.04 -3.71
CA ARG A 111 -3.96 13.56 -2.90
C ARG A 111 -3.57 14.27 -1.61
N MET A 112 -2.36 14.05 -1.09
CA MET A 112 -1.88 14.64 0.17
C MET A 112 -0.70 15.59 -0.09
N LYS A 113 -0.90 16.88 0.18
CA LYS A 113 0.12 17.93 0.08
C LYS A 113 0.59 18.40 1.45
N HIS A 114 -0.32 18.40 2.42
CA HIS A 114 -0.10 18.79 3.80
C HIS A 114 -0.62 17.72 4.76
N LEU A 115 -0.17 17.76 6.02
CA LEU A 115 -0.61 16.82 7.05
C LEU A 115 -2.12 16.89 7.30
N SER A 116 -2.72 18.08 7.18
CA SER A 116 -4.16 18.31 7.35
C SER A 116 -5.03 17.51 6.37
N ASP A 117 -4.50 17.22 5.18
CA ASP A 117 -5.25 16.52 4.13
C ASP A 117 -5.53 15.06 4.52
N LEU A 118 -4.87 14.55 5.57
CA LEU A 118 -5.15 13.22 6.12
C LEU A 118 -6.62 13.06 6.53
N ALA A 119 -7.27 14.15 6.97
CA ALA A 119 -8.67 14.13 7.40
C ALA A 119 -9.64 13.72 6.27
N GLU A 120 -9.31 14.04 5.01
CA GLU A 120 -10.11 13.71 3.83
C GLU A 120 -10.22 12.19 3.62
N PHE A 121 -9.21 11.41 4.03
CA PHE A 121 -9.20 9.95 3.84
C PHE A 121 -10.01 9.19 4.90
N VAL A 122 -10.34 9.83 6.03
CA VAL A 122 -11.08 9.19 7.14
C VAL A 122 -12.59 9.35 6.97
N HIS A 123 -13.05 10.37 6.24
CA HIS A 123 -14.46 10.76 6.17
C HIS A 123 -15.25 10.14 5.00
N ARG A 124 -14.66 9.27 4.19
CA ARG A 124 -15.41 8.63 3.10
C ARG A 124 -16.24 7.47 3.67
N PRO A 125 -17.58 7.56 3.75
CA PRO A 125 -18.37 6.41 4.13
C PRO A 125 -18.14 5.29 3.10
N PRO A 126 -18.10 4.01 3.53
CA PRO A 126 -18.03 2.92 2.58
C PRO A 126 -19.26 3.01 1.68
N THR A 127 -19.03 3.24 0.39
CA THR A 127 -20.05 2.96 -0.62
C THR A 127 -20.16 1.44 -0.65
N LEU A 128 -21.07 0.91 0.17
CA LEU A 128 -21.51 -0.47 0.07
C LEU A 128 -22.19 -0.59 -1.30
N VAL A 129 -21.49 -1.22 -2.24
CA VAL A 129 -22.08 -1.73 -3.48
C VAL A 129 -22.32 -3.21 -3.29
#